data_AF-A0A021VPA2-F1
#
_entry.id   AF-A0A021VPA2-F1
#
_cell.length_a   1.000
_cell.length_b   1.000
_cell.length_c   1.000
_cell.angle_alpha   90.00
_cell.angle_beta   90.00
_cell.angle_gamma   90.00
#
_symmetry.space_group_name_H-M   'P 1'
#
loop_
_entity.id
_entity.type
_entity.pdbx_description
1 polymer ?
#
loop_
_entity_poly.entity_id
_entity_poly.type
_entity_poly.pdbx_seq_one_letter_code
_entity_poly.pdbx_strand_id
1 'polypeptide(L)'
;MTFTAADLRAVPADDGPVSPRADRPRRRSFTAQYKLDILAEYDALTEPGAKGALLRREGLYSSHLVEWRRARDAGALAGLDRQPRVGKRTPEQIENDRLRARAERAERELAKTRAALEVVGKAHALLEMLSESADTEPRSKK
;
A
#
# COMPACT_ATOMS: atom_id res chain seq x y z
N MET A 1 -7.31 -65.50 -5.55
CA MET A 1 -6.04 -65.67 -4.80
C MET A 1 -4.97 -65.03 -5.67
N THR A 2 -4.22 -64.00 -5.31
CA THR A 2 -3.67 -63.57 -4.02
C THR A 2 -3.63 -62.03 -3.96
N PHE A 3 -4.13 -61.48 -2.85
CA PHE A 3 -3.91 -60.10 -2.42
C PHE A 3 -2.53 -60.02 -1.79
N THR A 4 -1.74 -59.00 -2.13
CA THR A 4 -0.56 -58.58 -1.35
C THR A 4 -0.73 -57.11 -1.02
N ALA A 5 -1.23 -56.88 0.19
CA ALA A 5 -1.21 -55.60 0.88
C ALA A 5 0.16 -55.39 1.51
N ALA A 6 0.76 -54.22 1.33
CA ALA A 6 1.91 -53.78 2.09
C ALA A 6 1.83 -52.28 2.37
N ASP A 7 1.70 -52.00 3.66
CA ASP A 7 2.13 -50.83 4.42
C ASP A 7 1.60 -49.43 4.08
N LEU A 8 0.57 -49.07 4.85
CA LEU A 8 0.20 -47.71 5.21
C LEU A 8 1.25 -47.12 6.16
N ARG A 9 2.10 -46.21 5.66
CA ARG A 9 2.74 -45.19 6.51
C ARG A 9 1.96 -43.89 6.37
N ALA A 10 1.18 -43.58 7.42
CA ALA A 10 0.52 -42.32 7.61
C ALA A 10 1.55 -41.18 7.71
N VAL A 11 1.50 -40.23 6.78
CA VAL A 11 2.16 -38.92 6.89
C VAL A 11 1.13 -37.98 7.53
N PRO A 12 1.46 -37.23 8.58
CA PRO A 12 0.54 -36.27 9.17
C PRO A 12 0.20 -35.19 8.13
N ALA A 13 -1.08 -35.02 7.86
CA ALA A 13 -1.61 -33.96 7.02
C ALA A 13 -1.31 -32.61 7.69
N ASP A 14 -0.42 -31.84 7.07
CA ASP A 14 -0.24 -30.42 7.36
C ASP A 14 -1.44 -29.67 6.74
N ASP A 15 -2.52 -29.57 7.52
CA ASP A 15 -3.75 -28.86 7.15
C ASP A 15 -3.54 -27.33 7.18
N GLY A 16 -2.70 -26.85 6.27
CA GLY A 16 -2.73 -25.46 5.84
C GLY A 16 -4.08 -25.16 5.15
N PRO A 17 -4.56 -23.91 5.16
CA PRO A 17 -5.85 -23.58 4.57
C PRO A 17 -5.85 -23.87 3.07
N VAL A 18 -6.43 -25.00 2.69
CA VAL A 18 -6.63 -25.41 1.30
C VAL A 18 -7.58 -24.41 0.65
N SER A 19 -7.01 -23.44 -0.06
CA SER A 19 -7.81 -22.56 -0.90
C SER A 19 -8.56 -23.43 -1.91
N PRO A 20 -9.88 -23.26 -2.12
CA PRO A 20 -10.70 -24.04 -3.09
C PRO A 20 -10.24 -23.98 -4.56
N ARG A 21 -9.09 -23.34 -4.84
CA ARG A 21 -8.48 -23.15 -6.15
C ARG A 21 -7.07 -23.74 -6.24
N ALA A 22 -6.54 -24.36 -5.18
CA ALA A 22 -5.19 -24.93 -5.16
C ALA A 22 -5.01 -26.03 -6.22
N ASP A 23 -6.09 -26.76 -6.53
CA ASP A 23 -6.07 -27.93 -7.42
C ASP A 23 -6.41 -27.62 -8.89
N ARG A 24 -6.47 -26.33 -9.27
CA ARG A 24 -6.77 -25.95 -10.67
C ARG A 24 -5.49 -25.89 -11.51
N PRO A 25 -5.53 -26.37 -12.77
CA PRO A 25 -4.44 -26.17 -13.72
C PRO A 25 -4.06 -24.69 -13.80
N ARG A 26 -2.81 -24.38 -13.45
CA ARG A 26 -2.32 -23.01 -13.41
C ARG A 26 -2.04 -22.54 -14.83
N ARG A 27 -2.78 -21.53 -15.30
CA ARG A 27 -2.53 -20.89 -16.59
C ARG A 27 -1.13 -20.28 -16.61
N ARG A 28 -0.40 -20.44 -17.72
CA ARG A 28 0.91 -19.81 -17.93
C ARG A 28 0.76 -18.29 -17.82
N SER A 29 1.67 -17.66 -17.08
CA SER A 29 1.74 -16.20 -16.92
C SER A 29 3.06 -15.69 -17.48
N PHE A 30 3.02 -14.66 -18.32
CA PHE A 30 4.20 -14.05 -18.92
C PHE A 30 4.64 -12.82 -18.11
N THR A 31 5.91 -12.77 -17.72
CA THR A 31 6.50 -11.61 -17.03
C THR A 31 6.61 -10.42 -18.00
N ALA A 32 6.72 -9.20 -17.47
CA ALA A 32 6.92 -8.01 -18.30
C ALA A 32 8.18 -8.13 -19.16
N GLN A 33 9.29 -8.53 -18.52
CA GLN A 33 10.58 -8.74 -19.17
C GLN A 33 10.47 -9.72 -20.34
N TYR A 34 9.85 -10.90 -20.11
CA TYR A 34 9.68 -11.90 -21.17
C TYR A 34 8.89 -11.34 -22.36
N LYS A 35 7.84 -10.55 -22.11
CA LYS A 35 7.07 -9.94 -23.20
C LYS A 35 7.91 -8.95 -24.01
N LEU A 36 8.74 -8.15 -23.35
CA LEU A 36 9.62 -7.17 -24.01
C LEU A 36 10.71 -7.86 -24.82
N ASP A 37 11.35 -8.89 -24.26
CA ASP A 37 12.39 -9.67 -24.93
C ASP A 37 11.85 -10.33 -26.21
N ILE A 38 10.67 -10.95 -26.12
CA ILE A 38 10.02 -11.56 -27.30
C ILE A 38 9.65 -10.52 -28.35
N LEU A 39 9.17 -9.33 -27.95
CA LEU A 39 8.87 -8.26 -28.90
C LEU A 39 10.14 -7.77 -29.61
N ALA A 40 11.25 -7.62 -28.88
CA ALA A 40 12.54 -7.23 -29.43
C ALA A 40 13.10 -8.29 -30.40
N GLU A 41 13.07 -9.57 -30.01
CA GLU A 41 13.49 -10.67 -30.88
C GLU A 41 12.62 -10.72 -32.14
N TYR A 42 11.29 -10.62 -31.99
CA TYR A 42 10.38 -10.62 -33.13
C TYR A 42 10.61 -9.46 -34.11
N ASP A 43 10.96 -8.28 -33.60
CA ASP A 43 11.27 -7.10 -34.42
C ASP A 43 12.64 -7.21 -35.11
N ALA A 44 13.60 -7.92 -34.51
CA ALA A 44 14.94 -8.14 -35.07
C ALA A 44 14.97 -9.19 -36.21
N LEU A 45 14.02 -10.12 -36.23
CA LEU A 45 13.96 -11.18 -37.26
C LEU A 45 13.51 -10.63 -38.62
N THR A 46 14.39 -10.69 -39.62
CA THR A 46 14.14 -10.26 -41.00
C THR A 46 13.97 -11.41 -41.99
N GLU A 47 14.41 -12.61 -41.63
CA GLU A 47 14.36 -13.79 -42.50
C GLU A 47 12.92 -14.28 -42.76
N PRO A 48 12.62 -14.74 -43.99
CA PRO A 48 11.34 -15.34 -44.32
C PRO A 48 11.02 -16.53 -43.40
N GLY A 49 9.86 -16.49 -42.72
CA GLY A 49 9.39 -17.57 -41.86
C GLY A 49 9.99 -17.60 -40.45
N ALA A 50 11.07 -16.85 -40.16
CA ALA A 50 11.70 -16.84 -38.84
C ALA A 50 10.75 -16.34 -37.73
N LYS A 51 9.93 -15.32 -38.04
CA LYS A 51 8.87 -14.82 -37.14
C LYS A 51 7.86 -15.91 -36.77
N GLY A 52 7.48 -16.75 -37.73
CA GLY A 52 6.59 -17.88 -37.48
C GLY A 52 7.24 -19.01 -36.70
N ALA A 53 8.55 -19.23 -36.91
CA ALA A 53 9.33 -20.20 -36.15
C ALA A 53 9.46 -19.80 -34.67
N LEU A 54 9.75 -18.53 -34.39
CA LEU A 54 9.77 -17.96 -33.04
C LEU A 54 8.44 -18.20 -32.31
N LEU A 55 7.31 -17.85 -32.94
CA LEU A 55 5.99 -18.02 -32.34
C LEU A 55 5.67 -19.49 -32.01
N ARG A 56 6.05 -20.44 -32.87
CA ARG A 56 5.86 -21.87 -32.61
C ARG A 56 6.75 -22.38 -31.48
N ARG A 57 8.01 -21.94 -31.42
CA ARG A 57 8.97 -22.31 -30.36
C ARG A 57 8.47 -21.85 -28.98
N GLU A 58 7.94 -20.64 -28.92
CA GLU A 58 7.49 -20.03 -27.66
C GLU A 58 6.05 -20.41 -27.28
N GLY A 59 5.32 -21.05 -28.19
CA GLY A 59 3.89 -21.37 -28.02
C GLY A 59 3.00 -20.13 -28.01
N LEU A 60 3.36 -19.11 -28.79
CA LEU A 60 2.70 -17.82 -28.84
C LEU A 60 1.85 -17.67 -30.10
N TYR A 61 0.73 -16.97 -29.96
CA TYR A 61 -0.10 -16.55 -31.09
C TYR A 61 0.18 -15.09 -31.44
N SER A 62 -0.06 -14.72 -32.71
CA SER A 62 0.09 -13.34 -33.18
C SER A 62 -0.72 -12.33 -32.36
N SER A 63 -1.87 -12.73 -31.82
CA SER A 63 -2.68 -11.92 -30.90
C SER A 63 -1.92 -11.47 -29.65
N HIS A 64 -1.04 -12.31 -29.11
CA HIS A 64 -0.21 -11.95 -27.96
C HIS A 64 0.71 -10.78 -28.28
N LEU A 65 1.33 -10.79 -29.47
CA LEU A 65 2.22 -9.71 -29.89
C LEU A 65 1.46 -8.39 -30.05
N VAL A 66 0.25 -8.43 -30.63
CA VAL A 66 -0.60 -7.24 -30.76
C VAL A 66 -0.95 -6.67 -29.40
N GLU A 67 -1.39 -7.51 -28.47
CA GLU A 67 -1.72 -7.10 -27.10
C GLU A 67 -0.49 -6.53 -26.37
N TRP A 68 0.67 -7.17 -26.51
CA TRP A 68 1.89 -6.74 -25.82
C TRP A 68 2.44 -5.44 -26.40
N ARG A 69 2.37 -5.22 -27.71
CA ARG A 69 2.71 -3.91 -28.31
C ARG A 69 1.80 -2.81 -27.78
N ARG A 70 0.49 -3.02 -27.76
CA ARG A 70 -0.47 -2.07 -27.17
C ARG A 70 -0.16 -1.77 -25.71
N ALA A 71 0.15 -2.81 -24.92
CA ALA A 71 0.53 -2.65 -23.52
C ALA A 71 1.87 -1.93 -23.34
N ARG A 72 2.85 -2.14 -24.24
CA ARG A 72 4.12 -1.41 -24.25
C ARG A 72 3.90 0.07 -24.54
N ASP A 73 3.16 0.36 -25.60
CA ASP A 73 2.95 1.72 -26.09
C ASP A 73 2.08 2.54 -25.10
N ALA A 74 1.19 1.87 -24.36
CA ALA A 74 0.45 2.46 -23.24
C ALA A 74 1.26 2.59 -21.93
N GLY A 75 2.56 2.23 -21.92
CA GLY A 75 3.41 2.24 -20.72
C GLY A 75 3.11 1.15 -19.69
N ALA A 76 2.13 0.29 -19.94
CA ALA A 76 1.69 -0.75 -19.02
C ALA A 76 2.74 -1.86 -18.82
N LEU A 77 3.56 -2.18 -19.84
CA LEU A 77 4.64 -3.16 -19.68
C LEU A 77 5.80 -2.65 -18.82
N ALA A 78 6.08 -1.34 -18.81
CA ALA A 78 7.09 -0.75 -17.93
C ALA A 78 6.65 -0.71 -16.46
N GLY A 79 5.33 -0.69 -16.19
CA GLY A 79 4.74 -0.72 -14.85
C GLY A 79 4.41 -2.12 -14.31
N LEU A 80 4.80 -3.19 -15.03
CA LEU A 80 4.44 -4.58 -14.74
C LEU A 80 5.55 -5.40 -14.07
N ASP A 81 6.70 -4.79 -13.75
CA ASP A 81 7.41 -5.25 -12.56
C ASP A 81 6.38 -5.17 -11.45
N ARG A 82 6.13 -6.34 -10.84
CA ARG A 82 5.07 -6.56 -9.86
C ARG A 82 5.25 -5.53 -8.74
N GLN A 83 4.67 -4.34 -8.92
CA GLN A 83 4.58 -3.34 -7.89
C GLN A 83 4.00 -4.12 -6.71
N PRO A 84 4.72 -4.20 -5.58
CA PRO A 84 4.25 -4.97 -4.46
C PRO A 84 2.84 -4.49 -4.23
N ARG A 85 1.86 -5.39 -4.39
CA ARG A 85 0.46 -5.04 -4.17
C ARG A 85 0.47 -4.39 -2.81
N VAL A 86 0.24 -3.08 -2.74
CA VAL A 86 0.19 -2.38 -1.46
C VAL A 86 -0.90 -3.13 -0.72
N GLY A 87 -0.49 -3.91 0.27
CA GLY A 87 -1.39 -4.80 0.98
C GLY A 87 -2.53 -3.94 1.51
N LYS A 88 -3.74 -4.49 1.55
CA LYS A 88 -4.81 -3.83 2.29
C LYS A 88 -4.26 -3.47 3.67
N ARG A 89 -4.42 -2.21 4.10
CA ARG A 89 -3.90 -1.73 5.37
C ARG A 89 -4.27 -2.72 6.47
N THR A 90 -3.30 -3.11 7.29
CA THR A 90 -3.57 -4.02 8.39
C THR A 90 -4.51 -3.32 9.39
N PRO A 91 -5.33 -4.07 10.15
CA PRO A 91 -6.17 -3.48 11.20
C PRO A 91 -5.34 -2.62 12.17
N GLU A 92 -4.11 -3.04 12.47
CA GLU A 92 -3.15 -2.29 13.29
C GLU A 92 -2.78 -0.94 12.68
N GLN A 93 -2.56 -0.86 11.37
CA GLN A 93 -2.27 0.41 10.68
C GLN A 93 -3.46 1.36 10.73
N ILE A 94 -4.68 0.84 10.58
CA ILE A 94 -5.92 1.62 10.68
C ILE A 94 -6.09 2.17 12.09
N GLU A 95 -5.86 1.34 13.11
CA GLU A 95 -5.91 1.76 14.51
C GLU A 95 -4.81 2.79 14.83
N ASN A 96 -3.59 2.62 14.29
CA ASN A 96 -2.52 3.60 14.48
C ASN A 96 -2.88 4.96 13.87
N ASP A 97 -3.44 4.98 12.66
CA ASP A 97 -3.92 6.19 12.00
C ASP A 97 -5.01 6.88 12.83
N ARG A 98 -5.97 6.11 13.37
CA ARG A 98 -7.03 6.62 14.26
C ARG A 98 -6.47 7.22 15.54
N LEU A 99 -5.53 6.54 16.18
CA LEU A 99 -4.89 7.00 17.40
C LEU A 99 -4.09 8.28 17.16
N ARG A 100 -3.34 8.38 16.06
CA ARG A 100 -2.61 9.59 15.67
C ARG A 100 -3.57 10.76 15.46
N ALA A 101 -4.65 10.56 14.73
CA ALA A 101 -5.66 11.60 14.50
C ALA A 101 -6.37 12.04 15.80
N ARG A 102 -6.47 11.16 16.80
CA ARG A 102 -7.01 11.52 18.12
C ARG A 102 -5.98 12.31 18.94
N ALA A 103 -4.72 11.88 18.93
CA ALA A 103 -3.63 12.58 19.62
C ALA A 103 -3.48 14.01 19.11
N GLU A 104 -3.45 14.20 17.79
CA GLU A 104 -3.33 15.52 17.18
C GLU A 104 -4.50 16.44 17.56
N ARG A 105 -5.73 15.91 17.57
CA ARG A 105 -6.91 16.67 18.03
C ARG A 105 -6.80 17.07 19.50
N ALA A 106 -6.36 16.15 20.36
CA ALA A 106 -6.18 16.42 21.78
C ALA A 106 -5.08 17.47 22.01
N GLU A 107 -3.97 17.40 21.30
CA GLU A 107 -2.89 18.39 21.37
C GLU A 107 -3.34 19.78 20.94
N ARG A 108 -4.16 19.88 19.87
CA ARG A 108 -4.75 21.15 19.46
C ARG A 108 -5.67 21.75 20.51
N GLU A 109 -6.50 20.94 21.17
CA GLU A 109 -7.36 21.42 22.26
C GLU A 109 -6.54 21.84 23.48
N LEU A 110 -5.48 21.11 23.83
CA LEU A 110 -4.56 21.52 24.89
C LEU A 110 -3.85 22.84 24.57
N ALA A 111 -3.46 23.06 23.31
CA ALA A 111 -2.87 24.33 22.89
C ALA A 111 -3.86 25.50 23.05
N LYS A 112 -5.12 25.31 22.66
CA LYS A 112 -6.18 26.32 22.82
C LYS A 112 -6.45 26.65 24.29
N THR A 113 -6.57 25.64 25.14
CA THR A 113 -6.85 25.85 26.58
C THR A 113 -5.69 26.55 27.27
N ARG A 114 -4.45 26.20 26.95
CA ARG A 114 -3.25 26.90 27.44
C ARG A 114 -3.24 28.37 27.02
N ALA A 115 -3.54 28.67 25.77
CA ALA A 115 -3.64 30.05 25.29
C ALA A 115 -4.73 30.85 26.02
N ALA A 116 -5.88 30.23 26.29
CA ALA A 116 -6.95 30.87 27.07
C ALA A 116 -6.50 31.17 28.50
N LEU A 117 -5.79 30.24 29.15
CA LEU A 117 -5.24 30.44 30.50
C LEU A 117 -4.21 31.58 30.53
N GLU A 118 -3.36 31.70 29.50
CA GLU A 118 -2.42 32.82 29.42
C GLU A 118 -3.14 34.17 29.34
N VAL A 119 -4.20 34.28 28.55
CA VAL A 119 -4.98 35.52 28.43
C VAL A 119 -5.64 35.87 29.77
N VAL A 120 -6.25 34.89 30.45
CA VAL A 120 -6.84 35.09 31.77
C VAL A 120 -5.78 35.52 32.80
N GLY A 121 -4.62 34.86 32.80
CA GLY A 121 -3.50 35.22 33.68
C GLY A 121 -3.02 36.66 33.46
N LYS A 122 -2.88 37.09 32.20
CA LYS A 122 -2.52 38.47 31.86
C LYS A 122 -3.59 39.49 32.28
N ALA A 123 -4.87 39.16 32.08
CA ALA A 123 -5.97 40.02 32.50
C ALA A 123 -6.00 40.19 34.03
N HIS A 124 -5.80 39.10 34.77
CA HIS A 124 -5.71 39.15 36.23
C HIS A 124 -4.52 40.02 36.70
N ALA A 125 -3.34 39.85 36.12
CA ALA A 125 -2.18 40.68 36.44
C ALA A 125 -2.42 42.18 36.16
N LEU A 126 -3.14 42.50 35.07
CA LEU A 126 -3.54 43.87 34.77
C LEU A 126 -4.48 44.46 35.84
N LEU A 127 -5.45 43.67 36.30
CA LEU A 127 -6.37 44.09 37.35
C LEU A 127 -5.66 44.32 38.69
N GLU A 128 -4.70 43.48 39.05
CA GLU A 128 -3.87 43.68 40.26
C GLU A 128 -3.09 45.00 40.19
N MET A 129 -2.42 45.30 39.07
CA MET A 129 -1.71 46.57 38.90
C MET A 129 -2.64 47.79 39.00
N LEU A 130 -3.84 47.70 38.40
CA LEU A 130 -4.82 48.78 38.50
C LEU A 130 -5.33 48.96 39.95
N SER A 131 -5.59 47.86 40.67
CA SER A 131 -5.99 47.89 42.08
C SER A 131 -4.91 48.55 42.95
N GLU A 132 -3.66 48.11 42.83
CA GLU A 132 -2.53 48.68 43.57
C GLU A 132 -2.35 50.18 43.27
N SER A 133 -2.51 50.60 42.01
CA SER A 133 -2.42 52.02 41.65
C SER A 133 -3.56 52.87 42.24
N ALA A 134 -4.78 52.33 42.32
CA ALA A 134 -5.94 53.02 42.87
C ALA A 134 -5.85 53.22 44.39
N ASP A 135 -5.21 52.31 45.11
CA ASP A 135 -4.97 52.43 46.55
C ASP A 135 -3.88 53.46 46.90
N THR A 136 -3.07 53.90 45.93
CA THR A 136 -1.98 54.88 46.15
C THR A 136 -2.38 56.34 45.98
N GLU A 137 -3.61 56.66 45.57
CA GLU A 137 -4.09 58.04 45.52
C GLU A 137 -4.55 58.54 46.91
N PRO A 138 -3.94 59.60 47.49
CA PRO A 138 -4.40 60.14 48.76
C PRO A 138 -5.78 60.77 48.59
N ARG A 139 -6.77 60.21 49.31
CA ARG A 139 -8.15 60.69 49.34
C ARG A 139 -8.19 62.17 49.77
N SER A 140 -8.37 63.07 48.82
CA SER A 140 -8.52 64.51 49.04
C SER A 140 -9.70 64.77 49.97
N LYS A 141 -9.43 65.22 51.20
CA LYS A 141 -10.46 65.64 52.16
C LYS A 141 -11.00 67.02 51.76
N LYS A 142 -12.32 67.11 51.57
CA LYS A 142 -13.06 68.38 51.61
C LYS A 142 -13.28 68.80 53.07
#